data_AF-A0A354J1K4-F1
#
_entry.id   AF-A0A354J1K4-F1
#
_cell.length_a   1.000
_cell.length_b   1.000
_cell.length_c   1.000
_cell.angle_alpha   90.00
_cell.angle_beta   90.00
_cell.angle_gamma   90.00
#
_symmetry.space_group_name_H-M   'P 1'
#
loop_
_entity.id
_entity.type
_entity.pdbx_description
1 polymer ?
#
loop_
_entity_poly.entity_id
_entity_poly.type
_entity_poly.pdbx_seq_one_letter_code
_entity_poly.pdbx_strand_id
1 'polypeptide(L)' 'MDKKIVTHEIAMTAAKCFVDSNKPDYIHRGTDGIVEDMVKYYLKSYDKAVQELDHAHPKKDGISFLK' A
#
# COMPACT_ATOMS: atom_id res chain seq x y z
N MET A 1 -17.64 2.36 0.31
CA MET A 1 -16.39 1.92 -0.32
C MET A 1 -15.61 1.12 0.71
N ASP A 2 -15.24 -0.13 0.41
CA ASP A 2 -14.50 -0.97 1.37
C ASP A 2 -13.05 -0.47 1.49
N LYS A 3 -12.66 -0.02 2.69
CA LYS A 3 -11.31 0.47 2.97
C LYS A 3 -10.23 -0.53 2.55
N LYS A 4 -10.50 -1.84 2.66
CA LYS A 4 -9.54 -2.89 2.28
C LYS A 4 -9.29 -2.90 0.77
N ILE A 5 -10.34 -2.74 -0.03
CA ILE A 5 -10.23 -2.71 -1.50
C ILE A 5 -9.40 -1.50 -1.94
N VAL A 6 -9.68 -0.33 -1.38
CA VAL A 6 -8.96 0.91 -1.70
C VAL A 6 -7.50 0.84 -1.31
N THR A 7 -7.22 0.34 -0.09
CA THR A 7 -5.84 0.15 0.39
C THR A 7 -5.08 -0.81 -0.52
N HIS A 8 -5.72 -1.91 -0.92
CA HIS A 8 -5.13 -2.88 -1.84
C HIS A 8 -4.81 -2.25 -3.20
N GLU A 9 -5.73 -1.51 -3.82
CA GLU A 9 -5.52 -0.87 -5.12
C GLU A 9 -4.38 0.16 -5.10
N ILE A 10 -4.33 0.99 -4.04
CA ILE A 10 -3.25 1.97 -3.84
C ILE A 10 -1.91 1.24 -3.69
N ALA A 11 -1.84 0.26 -2.78
CA ALA A 11 -0.63 -0.50 -2.51
C ALA A 11 -0.12 -1.20 -3.77
N MET A 12 -1.04 -1.77 -4.55
CA MET A 12 -0.69 -2.54 -5.72
C MET A 12 -0.20 -1.67 -6.87
N THR A 13 -0.78 -0.48 -7.04
CA THR A 13 -0.31 0.52 -8.02
C THR A 13 1.07 1.03 -7.64
N ALA A 14 1.28 1.39 -6.37
CA ALA A 14 2.55 1.90 -5.88
C ALA A 14 3.71 0.89 -6.05
N ALA A 15 3.47 -0.37 -5.71
CA ALA A 15 4.46 -1.44 -5.87
C ALA A 15 4.83 -1.66 -7.34
N LYS A 16 3.83 -1.70 -8.25
CA LYS A 16 4.08 -1.80 -9.69
C LYS A 16 4.93 -0.65 -10.21
N CYS A 17 4.59 0.59 -9.85
CA CYS A 17 5.37 1.76 -10.26
C CYS A 17 6.83 1.69 -9.81
N PHE A 18 7.09 1.18 -8.60
CA PHE A 18 8.46 1.02 -8.10
C PHE A 18 9.24 -0.05 -8.86
N VAL A 19 8.63 -1.21 -9.07
CA VAL A 19 9.27 -2.30 -9.83
C VAL A 19 9.46 -1.91 -11.30
N ASP A 20 8.53 -1.17 -11.90
CA ASP A 20 8.70 -0.66 -13.26
C ASP A 20 9.79 0.42 -13.39
N SER A 21 10.12 1.15 -12.32
CA SER A 21 11.19 2.15 -12.32
C SER A 21 12.57 1.54 -12.00
N ASN A 22 12.62 0.36 -11.36
CA ASN A 22 13.86 -0.34 -10.99
C ASN A 22 14.38 -1.35 -12.05
N LYS A 23 13.99 -1.18 -13.31
CA LYS A 23 14.36 -2.06 -14.44
C LYS A 23 15.84 -2.50 -14.52
N PRO A 24 16.87 -1.69 -14.16
CA PRO A 24 18.27 -2.10 -14.23
C PRO A 24 18.63 -3.29 -13.31
N ASP A 25 18.02 -3.39 -12.12
CA ASP A 25 18.37 -4.43 -11.13
C ASP A 25 17.82 -5.82 -11.50
N TYR A 26 16.74 -5.88 -12.27
CA TYR A 26 16.08 -7.14 -12.63
C TYR A 26 16.79 -7.90 -13.75
N ILE A 27 17.66 -7.24 -14.50
CA ILE A 27 18.52 -7.91 -15.50
C ILE A 27 19.42 -8.96 -14.82
N HIS A 28 19.80 -8.74 -13.57
CA HIS A 28 20.71 -9.62 -12.83
C HIS A 28 20.00 -10.59 -11.88
N ARG A 29 18.83 -10.23 -11.34
CA ARG A 29 18.07 -11.07 -10.40
C ARG A 29 16.93 -11.89 -11.03
N GLY A 30 16.59 -11.63 -12.30
CA GLY A 30 15.53 -12.34 -13.00
C GLY A 30 14.13 -12.14 -12.40
N THR A 31 13.21 -13.06 -12.72
CA THR A 31 11.81 -13.03 -12.27
C THR A 31 11.66 -13.14 -10.76
N ASP A 32 12.55 -13.86 -10.07
CA ASP A 32 12.46 -14.05 -8.63
C ASP A 32 12.68 -12.72 -7.89
N GLY A 33 13.68 -11.93 -8.31
CA GLY A 33 13.91 -10.60 -7.76
C GLY A 33 12.77 -9.61 -8.02
N ILE A 34 12.08 -9.75 -9.16
CA ILE A 34 10.87 -8.96 -9.48
C ILE A 34 9.76 -9.29 -8.48
N VAL A 35 9.51 -10.59 -8.23
CA VAL A 35 8.45 -11.04 -7.32
C VAL A 35 8.76 -10.64 -5.88
N GLU A 36 10.00 -10.83 -5.42
CA GLU A 36 10.45 -10.42 -4.09
C GLU A 36 10.24 -8.91 -3.86
N ASP A 37 10.67 -8.09 -4.81
CA ASP A 37 10.50 -6.64 -4.72
C ASP A 37 9.01 -6.27 -4.76
N MET A 38 8.22 -6.86 -5.66
CA MET A 38 6.78 -6.64 -5.74
C MET A 38 6.10 -6.90 -4.39
N VAL A 39 6.39 -8.02 -3.75
CA VAL A 39 5.81 -8.37 -2.43
C VAL A 39 6.29 -7.39 -1.36
N LYS A 40 7.58 -7.11 -1.31
CA LYS A 40 8.18 -6.18 -0.33
C LYS A 40 7.55 -4.79 -0.41
N TYR A 41 7.46 -4.22 -1.61
CA TYR A 41 6.92 -2.88 -1.81
C TYR A 41 5.41 -2.84 -1.71
N TYR A 42 4.70 -3.92 -2.05
CA TYR A 42 3.27 -4.06 -1.80
C TYR A 42 2.95 -3.96 -0.31
N LEU A 43 3.61 -4.78 0.54
CA LEU A 43 3.35 -4.78 1.99
C LEU A 43 3.64 -3.41 2.60
N LYS A 44 4.78 -2.81 2.25
CA LYS A 44 5.14 -1.46 2.70
C LYS A 44 4.12 -0.40 2.28
N SER A 45 3.64 -0.47 1.04
CA SER A 45 2.67 0.49 0.52
C SER A 45 1.28 0.29 1.11
N TYR A 46 0.92 -0.96 1.44
CA TYR A 46 -0.32 -1.30 2.11
C TYR A 46 -0.38 -0.69 3.50
N ASP A 47 0.65 -0.91 4.32
CA ASP A 47 0.72 -0.32 5.66
C ASP A 47 0.61 1.21 5.61
N LYS A 48 1.29 1.83 4.64
CA LYS A 48 1.21 3.28 4.45
C LYS A 48 -0.18 3.74 4.01
N ALA A 49 -0.82 3.03 3.08
CA ALA A 49 -2.16 3.35 2.62
C ALA A 49 -3.21 3.24 3.74
N VAL A 50 -3.09 2.25 4.65
CA VAL A 50 -3.95 2.15 5.84
C VAL A 50 -3.79 3.38 6.73
N GLN A 51 -2.54 3.77 7.03
CA GLN A 51 -2.25 4.93 7.88
C GLN A 51 -2.84 6.23 7.30
N GLU A 52 -2.65 6.46 5.99
CA GLU A 52 -3.17 7.66 5.32
C GLU A 52 -4.71 7.67 5.28
N LEU A 53 -5.34 6.53 5.03
CA LEU A 53 -6.81 6.42 5.02
C LEU A 53 -7.42 6.62 6.41
N ASP A 54 -6.76 6.15 7.46
CA ASP A 54 -7.21 6.36 8.84
C ASP A 54 -6.96 7.79 9.33
N HIS A 55 -5.89 8.45 8.86
CA HIS A 55 -5.68 9.88 9.06
C HIS A 55 -6.72 10.75 8.33
N ALA A 56 -7.04 10.41 7.07
CA ALA A 56 -8.04 11.14 6.28
C ALA A 56 -9.48 10.93 6.78
N HIS A 57 -9.75 9.78 7.39
CA HIS A 57 -11.02 9.44 8.00
C HIS A 57 -10.81 9.04 9.46
N PRO A 58 -10.54 10.01 10.35
CA PRO A 58 -10.43 9.74 11.77
C PRO A 58 -11.74 9.07 12.19
N LYS A 59 -11.63 7.96 12.93
CA LYS A 59 -12.81 7.35 13.54
C LYS A 59 -13.50 8.45 14.33
N LYS A 60 -14.79 8.69 14.05
CA LYS A 60 -15.62 9.50 14.94
C LYS A 60 -15.71 8.73 16.25
N ASP A 61 -14.76 8.99 17.13
CA ASP A 61 -14.89 8.57 18.52
C ASP A 61 -16.18 9.19 19.05
N GLY A 62 -16.90 8.36 19.80
CA GLY A 62 -18.34 8.45 19.95
C GLY A 62 -18.89 9.80 20.38
N ILE A 63 -20.17 9.97 20.06
CA ILE A 63 -21.07 10.96 20.63
C ILE A 63 -20.87 11.02 22.16
N SER A 64 -20.09 11.99 22.59
CA SER A 64 -20.06 12.57 23.93
C SER A 64 -20.46 14.01 23.65
N PHE A 65 -21.70 14.47 23.88
CA PHE A 65 -22.34 14.62 25.17
C PHE A 65 -23.87 14.65 24.96
N LEU A 66 -24.57 13.60 25.41
CA LEU A 66 -25.94 13.69 25.89
C LEU A 66 -25.92 13.15 27.32
N LYS A 67 -25.54 14.01 28.27
CA LYS A 67 -25.94 13.96 29.68
C LYS A 67 -25.66 15.30 30.32
#